data_AF-A0A367M0A6-F1
#
_entry.id   AF-A0A367M0A6-F1
#
_cell.length_a   1.000
_cell.length_b   1.000
_cell.length_c   1.000
_cell.angle_alpha   90.00
_cell.angle_beta   90.00
_cell.angle_gamma   90.00
#
_symmetry.space_group_name_H-M   'P 1'
#
loop_
_entity.id
_entity.type
_entity.pdbx_description
1 polymer ?
#
loop_
_entity_poly.entity_id
_entity_poly.type
_entity_poly.pdbx_seq_one_letter_code
_entity_poly.pdbx_strand_id
1 'polypeptide(L)' 'SIPQSMSKKRKSLALAGGLYPTKKPDMDNVIKAIYDGLNGVVWKDDVQVVKAVVGKRYGETPGVRVKIVPLLEGEQ' A
#
# COMPACT_ATOMS: atom_id res chain seq x y z
N SER A 1 5.99 5.92 -7.61
CA SER A 1 6.30 7.31 -7.99
C SER A 1 5.89 7.56 -9.43
N ILE A 2 5.79 8.82 -9.83
CA ILE A 2 5.49 9.21 -11.22
C ILE A 2 6.79 9.24 -12.03
N PRO A 3 6.90 8.50 -13.15
CA PRO A 3 8.09 8.54 -14.00
C PRO A 3 8.33 9.93 -14.59
N GLN A 4 9.60 10.36 -14.65
CA GLN A 4 9.94 11.66 -15.23
C GLN A 4 9.58 11.76 -16.71
N SER A 5 9.76 10.65 -17.45
CA SER A 5 9.43 10.53 -18.88
C SER A 5 7.93 10.49 -19.19
N MET A 6 7.05 10.46 -18.17
CA MET A 6 5.61 10.48 -18.38
C MET A 6 5.16 11.87 -18.88
N SER A 7 4.32 11.93 -19.92
CA SER A 7 3.81 13.21 -20.43
C SER A 7 2.99 13.97 -19.39
N LYS A 8 2.95 15.30 -19.49
CA LYS A 8 2.23 16.18 -18.53
C LYS A 8 0.76 15.76 -18.32
N LYS A 9 0.05 15.43 -19.41
CA LYS A 9 -1.32 14.91 -19.36
C LYS A 9 -1.42 13.59 -18.57
N ARG A 10 -0.49 12.66 -18.78
CA ARG A 10 -0.51 11.38 -18.06
C ARG A 10 -0.13 11.56 -16.58
N LYS A 11 0.78 12.49 -16.26
CA LYS A 11 1.12 12.86 -14.88
C LYS A 11 -0.11 13.41 -14.15
N SER A 12 -0.89 14.30 -14.77
CA SER A 12 -2.11 14.82 -14.15
C SER A 12 -3.18 13.74 -13.95
N LEU A 13 -3.41 12.87 -14.95
CA LEU A 13 -4.33 11.72 -14.80
C LEU A 13 -3.89 10.76 -13.69
N ALA A 14 -2.59 10.49 -13.57
CA ALA A 14 -2.03 9.65 -12.53
C ALA A 14 -2.27 10.22 -11.13
N LEU A 15 -2.04 11.52 -10.94
CA LEU A 15 -2.29 12.21 -9.65
C LEU A 15 -3.78 12.30 -9.31
N ALA A 16 -4.64 12.44 -10.33
CA ALA A 16 -6.09 12.42 -10.15
C ALA A 16 -6.67 11.01 -9.93
N GLY A 17 -5.84 9.96 -9.91
CA GLY A 17 -6.28 8.58 -9.69
C GLY A 17 -6.90 7.89 -10.92
N GLY A 18 -6.88 8.53 -12.09
CA GLY A 18 -7.36 7.98 -13.36
C GLY A 18 -6.39 7.02 -14.05
N LEU A 19 -5.16 6.89 -13.55
CA LEU A 19 -4.16 5.94 -14.05
C LEU A 19 -3.50 5.21 -12.87
N TYR A 20 -3.30 3.89 -13.03
CA TYR A 20 -2.69 3.04 -12.02
C TYR A 20 -1.29 2.56 -12.41
N PRO A 21 -0.35 2.47 -11.46
CA PRO A 21 0.97 1.89 -11.73
C PRO A 21 0.88 0.38 -11.88
N THR A 22 1.30 -0.12 -13.04
CA THR A 22 1.34 -1.56 -13.37
C THR A 22 2.74 -2.15 -13.36
N LYS A 23 3.77 -1.32 -13.11
CA LYS A 23 5.17 -1.75 -12.99
C LYS A 23 5.54 -2.10 -11.54
N LYS A 24 6.75 -2.61 -11.37
CA LYS A 24 7.40 -2.87 -10.06
C LYS A 24 7.33 -1.65 -9.13
N PRO A 25 7.33 -1.85 -7.80
CA PRO A 25 7.36 -3.15 -7.12
C PRO A 25 6.03 -3.92 -7.24
N ASP A 26 6.13 -5.24 -7.08
CA ASP A 26 4.98 -6.15 -7.06
C ASP A 26 4.17 -5.93 -5.78
N MET A 27 2.84 -5.98 -5.90
CA MET A 27 1.94 -5.54 -4.83
C MET A 27 2.04 -6.46 -3.61
N ASP A 28 2.14 -7.76 -3.83
CA ASP A 28 2.36 -8.81 -2.83
C ASP A 28 3.68 -8.63 -2.07
N ASN A 29 4.77 -8.30 -2.76
CA ASN A 29 6.06 -8.03 -2.12
C ASN A 29 5.98 -6.82 -1.17
N VAL A 30 5.25 -5.77 -1.56
CA VAL A 30 5.03 -4.61 -0.69
C VAL A 30 4.16 -4.96 0.51
N ILE A 31 3.09 -5.74 0.32
CA ILE A 31 2.22 -6.20 1.41
C ILE A 31 3.00 -7.05 2.39
N LYS A 32 3.81 -7.99 1.90
CA LYS A 32 4.65 -8.85 2.73
C LYS A 32 5.60 -8.01 3.59
N ALA A 33 6.31 -7.05 3.01
CA ALA A 33 7.21 -6.18 3.76
C ALA A 33 6.47 -5.34 4.83
N ILE A 34 5.23 -4.92 4.56
CA ILE A 34 4.40 -4.24 5.56
C ILE A 34 4.04 -5.22 6.69
N TYR A 35 3.63 -6.44 6.37
CA TYR A 35 3.23 -7.43 7.38
C TYR A 35 4.40 -7.83 8.27
N ASP A 36 5.54 -8.17 7.65
CA ASP A 36 6.79 -8.50 8.35
C ASP A 36 7.20 -7.36 9.31
N GLY A 37 7.05 -6.10 8.88
CA GLY A 37 7.39 -4.93 9.70
C GLY A 37 6.40 -4.59 10.82
N LEU A 38 5.20 -5.16 10.80
CA LEU A 38 4.16 -4.92 11.82
C LEU A 38 4.08 -6.05 12.85
N ASN A 39 4.64 -7.23 12.54
CA ASN A 39 4.77 -8.34 13.47
C ASN A 39 5.53 -7.93 14.73
N GLY A 40 4.95 -8.23 15.90
CA GLY A 40 5.45 -7.83 17.21
C GLY A 40 5.28 -6.35 17.57
N VAL A 41 4.74 -5.52 16.65
CA VAL A 41 4.58 -4.07 16.86
C VAL A 41 3.11 -3.68 16.93
N VAL A 42 2.32 -4.06 15.92
CA VAL A 42 0.88 -3.76 15.86
C VAL A 42 0.02 -4.99 16.15
N TRP A 43 0.52 -6.17 15.79
CA TRP A 43 -0.08 -7.47 16.08
C TRP A 43 1.04 -8.46 16.43
N LYS A 44 0.69 -9.62 16.99
CA LYS A 44 1.66 -10.65 17.35
C LYS A 44 2.25 -11.31 16.12
N ASP A 45 1.40 -11.66 15.16
CA ASP A 45 1.78 -12.35 13.94
C ASP A 45 0.76 -12.05 12.82
N ASP A 46 1.19 -12.09 11.56
CA ASP A 46 0.37 -11.70 10.41
C ASP A 46 -0.71 -12.72 10.06
N VAL A 47 -0.67 -13.92 10.66
CA VAL A 47 -1.81 -14.85 10.69
C VAL A 47 -3.09 -14.23 11.27
N GLN A 48 -2.99 -13.14 12.03
CA GLN A 48 -4.14 -12.41 12.58
C GLN A 48 -4.87 -11.56 11.52
N VAL A 49 -4.29 -11.33 10.34
CA VAL A 49 -4.89 -10.50 9.30
C VAL A 49 -5.84 -11.32 8.43
N VAL A 50 -7.14 -11.23 8.72
CA VAL A 50 -8.19 -12.00 8.00
C VAL A 50 -8.73 -11.31 6.75
N LYS A 51 -8.50 -10.00 6.59
CA LYS A 51 -8.97 -9.23 5.43
C LYS A 51 -8.02 -8.07 5.13
N ALA A 52 -7.64 -7.93 3.87
CA ALA A 52 -6.87 -6.81 3.37
C ALA A 52 -7.52 -6.22 2.11
N VAL A 53 -7.52 -4.88 2.02
CA VAL A 53 -7.86 -4.16 0.79
C VAL A 53 -6.63 -3.37 0.38
N VAL A 54 -6.13 -3.67 -0.81
CA VAL A 54 -4.82 -3.22 -1.27
C VAL A 54 -4.91 -2.63 -2.66
N GLY A 55 -4.06 -1.64 -2.95
CA GLY A 55 -4.04 -1.01 -4.24
C GLY A 55 -2.81 -0.15 -4.45
N LYS A 56 -2.28 -0.16 -5.68
CA LYS A 56 -1.20 0.74 -6.06
C LYS A 56 -1.77 2.03 -6.64
N ARG A 57 -1.16 3.16 -6.27
CA ARG A 57 -1.51 4.51 -6.75
C ARG A 57 -0.24 5.26 -7.09
N TYR A 58 -0.33 6.13 -8.09
CA TYR A 58 0.70 7.15 -8.26
C TYR A 58 0.56 8.19 -7.16
N GLY A 59 1.69 8.75 -6.76
CA GLY A 59 1.78 9.82 -5.77
C GLY A 59 3.05 10.62 -6.02
N GLU A 60 3.04 11.87 -5.57
CA GLU A 60 4.20 12.76 -5.65
C GLU A 60 5.34 12.21 -4.81
N THR A 61 5.05 11.92 -3.53
CA THR A 61 5.98 11.26 -2.62
C THR A 61 5.78 9.73 -2.68
N PRO A 62 6.82 8.94 -2.99
CA PRO A 62 6.76 7.49 -2.88
C PRO A 62 6.56 7.08 -1.43
N GLY A 63 5.68 6.10 -1.18
CA GLY A 63 5.47 5.57 0.16
C GLY A 63 4.25 4.65 0.21
N VAL A 64 4.01 4.11 1.41
CA VAL A 64 2.83 3.31 1.73
C VAL A 64 1.96 4.07 2.72
N ARG A 65 0.64 3.94 2.59
CA ARG A 65 -0.32 4.40 3.60
C ARG A 65 -1.07 3.18 4.09
N VAL A 66 -0.94 2.90 5.38
CA VAL A 66 -1.50 1.72 6.01
C VAL A 66 -2.51 2.18 7.05
N LYS A 67 -3.73 1.65 6.98
CA LYS A 67 -4.75 1.82 8.01
C LYS A 67 -5.08 0.44 8.55
N ILE A 68 -4.99 0.28 9.87
CA ILE A 68 -5.26 -0.96 10.58
C ILE A 68 -6.48 -0.72 11.46
N VAL A 69 -7.41 -1.66 11.43
CA VAL A 69 -8.66 -1.60 12.20
C VAL A 69 -8.81 -2.93 12.93
N PRO A 70 -8.74 -2.95 14.27
CA PRO A 70 -9.03 -4.14 15.06
C PRO A 70 -10.46 -4.63 14.80
N LEU A 71 -10.64 -5.95 14.72
CA LEU A 71 -11.98 -6.54 14.55
C LEU A 71 -12.69 -6.82 15.88
N LEU A 72 -11.94 -6.91 16.97
CA LEU A 72 -12.43 -7.09 18.33
C LEU A 72 -11.70 -6.07 19.22
N GLU A 73 -12.43 -5.50 20.19
CA GLU A 73 -11.81 -4.75 21.29
C GLU A 73 -11.64 -5.71 22.48
N GLY A 74 -10.40 -5.84 22.97
CA GLY A 74 -10.12 -6.50 24.24
C GLY A 74 -9.88 -8.01 24.17
N GLU A 75 -8.74 -8.40 23.59
CA GLU A 75 -7.83 -9.51 23.97
C GLU A 75 -6.94 -9.82 22.75
N GLN A 76 -5.64 -9.52 22.86
CA GLN A 76 -4.61 -9.89 21.89
C GLN A 76 -3.71 -10.98 22.46
#